data_AF-A0A9E3NA32-F1
#
_entry.id   AF-A0A9E3NA32-F1
#
_cell.length_a   1.000
_cell.length_b   1.000
_cell.length_c   1.000
_cell.angle_alpha   90.00
_cell.angle_beta   90.00
_cell.angle_gamma   90.00
#
_symmetry.space_group_name_H-M   'P 1'
#
loop_
_entity.id
_entity.type
_entity.pdbx_description
1 polymer ?
#
loop_
_entity_poly.entity_id
_entity_poly.type
_entity_poly.pdbx_seq_one_letter_code
_entity_poly.pdbx_strand_id
1 'polypeptide(L)'
;MRTDLDHLPDRKRRDLERIVQILFAEFEDATALATQKWKKQGRILKVILYGSYARGDWVEDPVGGYYSDYDILVVVNDKRLTDPVEYWAKADDHFVREVTISKRIGAPVTFIVHSLVEVNDQLVHGRPFFIDAIEQGVALYEAEGYPFATPRPLTKKAERAEAQKHFDYWYEQADSARLGASFYIGSDKPRDAAFLLHQAAERLYHCVLLTLTLYSPKSHKLNFLRGLAEP
;
A
#
# COMPACT_ATOMS: atom_id res chain seq x y z
N MET A 1 3.10 -19.14 -3.79
CA MET A 1 2.84 -18.27 -2.63
C MET A 1 2.64 -19.14 -1.41
N ARG A 2 3.06 -18.68 -0.23
CA ARG A 2 2.79 -19.38 1.03
C ARG A 2 1.32 -19.19 1.45
N THR A 3 0.80 -20.14 2.21
CA THR A 3 -0.53 -20.06 2.82
C THR A 3 -0.51 -20.33 4.33
N ASP A 4 0.64 -20.75 4.86
CA ASP A 4 0.85 -21.01 6.27
C ASP A 4 1.18 -19.74 7.05
N LEU A 5 0.75 -19.68 8.32
CA LEU A 5 1.05 -18.59 9.25
C LEU A 5 1.72 -19.13 10.54
N ASP A 6 2.35 -20.30 10.47
CA ASP A 6 2.86 -21.02 11.65
C ASP A 6 4.04 -20.29 12.31
N HIS A 7 4.74 -19.43 11.56
CA HIS A 7 5.78 -18.57 12.10
C HIS A 7 5.24 -17.41 12.96
N LEU A 8 3.93 -17.14 12.91
CA LEU A 8 3.31 -16.06 13.67
C LEU A 8 2.72 -16.56 15.00
N PRO A 9 2.79 -15.76 16.08
CA PRO A 9 2.06 -16.04 17.31
C PRO A 9 0.53 -16.07 17.09
N ASP A 10 -0.20 -16.85 17.88
CA ASP A 10 -1.65 -17.02 17.75
C ASP A 10 -2.43 -15.70 17.83
N ARG A 11 -1.94 -14.75 18.62
CA ARG A 11 -2.53 -13.40 18.66
C ARG A 11 -2.44 -12.71 17.30
N LYS A 12 -1.27 -12.75 16.65
CA LYS A 12 -1.05 -12.11 15.35
C LYS A 12 -1.83 -12.83 14.24
N ARG A 13 -2.05 -14.14 14.34
CA ARG A 13 -2.95 -14.89 13.44
C ARG A 13 -4.41 -14.44 13.57
N ARG A 14 -4.91 -14.26 14.80
CA ARG A 14 -6.26 -13.70 15.04
C ARG A 14 -6.42 -12.27 14.55
N ASP A 15 -5.38 -11.45 14.67
CA ASP A 15 -5.37 -10.10 14.11
C ASP A 15 -5.57 -10.16 12.58
N LEU A 16 -4.86 -11.05 11.87
CA LEU A 16 -4.99 -11.24 10.43
C LEU A 16 -6.38 -11.76 10.02
N GLU A 17 -6.94 -12.72 10.75
CA GLU A 17 -8.32 -13.17 10.53
C GLU A 17 -9.32 -12.02 10.65
N ARG A 18 -9.15 -11.17 11.67
CA ARG A 18 -9.98 -9.98 11.88
C ARG A 18 -9.80 -8.96 10.76
N ILE A 19 -8.57 -8.76 10.28
CA ILE A 19 -8.27 -7.89 9.15
C ILE A 19 -9.02 -8.34 7.90
N VAL A 20 -8.94 -9.63 7.56
CA VAL A 20 -9.66 -10.19 6.42
C VAL A 20 -11.17 -9.98 6.58
N GLN A 21 -11.74 -10.29 7.75
CA GLN A 21 -13.18 -10.09 8.00
C GLN A 21 -13.63 -8.63 7.77
N ILE A 22 -12.87 -7.66 8.25
CA ILE A 22 -13.18 -6.23 8.08
C ILE A 22 -13.11 -5.83 6.61
N LEU A 23 -12.06 -6.25 5.89
CA LEU A 23 -11.93 -5.95 4.45
C LEU A 23 -13.14 -6.44 3.67
N PHE A 24 -13.58 -7.68 3.91
CA PHE A 24 -14.75 -8.23 3.24
C PHE A 24 -16.04 -7.50 3.62
N ALA A 25 -16.29 -7.29 4.91
CA ALA A 25 -17.52 -6.63 5.37
C ALA A 25 -17.67 -5.21 4.81
N GLU A 26 -16.62 -4.40 4.90
CA GLU A 26 -16.66 -3.01 4.42
C GLU A 26 -16.76 -2.93 2.90
N PHE A 27 -16.11 -3.86 2.18
CA PHE A 27 -16.20 -3.92 0.72
C PHE A 27 -17.60 -4.37 0.25
N GLU A 28 -18.20 -5.36 0.91
CA GLU A 28 -19.56 -5.80 0.65
C GLU A 28 -20.56 -4.65 0.89
N ASP A 29 -20.44 -3.94 2.00
CA ASP A 29 -21.28 -2.77 2.30
C ASP A 29 -21.12 -1.65 1.26
N ALA A 30 -19.90 -1.39 0.80
CA ALA A 30 -19.62 -0.39 -0.25
C ALA A 30 -20.19 -0.79 -1.64
N THR A 31 -20.43 -2.08 -1.87
CA THR A 31 -20.92 -2.60 -3.15
C THR A 31 -22.39 -3.05 -3.10
N ALA A 32 -23.00 -3.17 -1.92
CA ALA A 32 -24.34 -3.72 -1.72
C ALA A 32 -25.46 -3.00 -2.51
N LEU A 33 -25.39 -1.66 -2.61
CA LEU A 33 -26.39 -0.85 -3.32
C LEU A 33 -26.06 -0.63 -4.79
N ALA A 34 -25.07 -1.34 -5.33
CA ALA A 34 -24.66 -1.18 -6.71
C ALA A 34 -25.76 -1.59 -7.68
N THR A 35 -26.12 -0.68 -8.59
CA THR A 35 -27.05 -0.97 -9.70
C THR A 35 -26.32 -1.46 -10.94
N GLN A 36 -25.07 -1.01 -11.14
CA GLN A 36 -24.25 -1.33 -12.30
C GLN A 36 -23.74 -2.78 -12.25
N LYS A 37 -23.86 -3.52 -13.37
CA LYS A 37 -23.53 -4.95 -13.45
C LYS A 37 -22.11 -5.29 -12.97
N TRP A 38 -21.12 -4.49 -13.34
CA TRP A 38 -19.72 -4.72 -12.95
C TRP A 38 -19.51 -4.58 -11.45
N LYS A 39 -20.15 -3.58 -10.82
CA LYS A 39 -20.04 -3.31 -9.38
C LYS A 39 -20.82 -4.34 -8.56
N LYS A 40 -21.96 -4.83 -9.06
CA LYS A 40 -22.67 -6.01 -8.50
C LYS A 40 -21.84 -7.29 -8.54
N GLN A 41 -20.92 -7.38 -9.49
CA GLN A 41 -19.99 -8.51 -9.64
C GLN A 41 -18.64 -8.22 -9.00
N GLY A 42 -18.51 -7.10 -8.27
CA GLY A 42 -17.30 -6.72 -7.58
C GLY A 42 -16.99 -7.72 -6.49
N ARG A 43 -15.75 -8.19 -6.44
CA ARG A 43 -15.29 -9.17 -5.46
C ARG A 43 -13.82 -8.98 -5.16
N ILE A 44 -13.47 -9.21 -3.90
CA ILE A 44 -12.09 -9.45 -3.50
C ILE A 44 -11.70 -10.83 -4.04
N LEU A 45 -10.61 -10.89 -4.79
CA LEU A 45 -10.04 -12.12 -5.33
C LEU A 45 -8.95 -12.67 -4.45
N LYS A 46 -8.14 -11.81 -3.82
CA LYS A 46 -7.05 -12.22 -2.94
C LYS A 46 -6.82 -11.18 -1.85
N VAL A 47 -6.40 -11.66 -0.69
CA VAL A 47 -5.85 -10.84 0.40
C VAL A 47 -4.51 -11.45 0.77
N ILE A 48 -3.44 -10.67 0.65
CA ILE A 48 -2.07 -11.16 0.79
C ILE A 48 -1.38 -10.32 1.86
N LEU A 49 -0.84 -10.98 2.88
CA LEU A 49 0.10 -10.38 3.81
C LEU A 49 1.47 -10.31 3.12
N TYR A 50 2.05 -9.12 3.05
CA TYR A 50 3.44 -8.94 2.64
C TYR A 50 4.22 -8.24 3.76
N GLY A 51 5.45 -7.79 3.48
CA GLY A 51 6.24 -7.04 4.44
C GLY A 51 6.77 -7.89 5.60
N SER A 52 7.02 -7.25 6.72
CA SER A 52 7.83 -7.84 7.79
C SER A 52 7.12 -8.99 8.52
N TYR A 53 5.81 -8.90 8.70
CA TYR A 53 5.03 -10.01 9.26
C TYR A 53 4.98 -11.23 8.34
N ALA A 54 4.98 -11.06 7.01
CA ALA A 54 5.06 -12.18 6.08
C ALA A 54 6.43 -12.89 6.15
N ARG A 55 7.52 -12.11 6.20
CA ARG A 55 8.90 -12.62 6.25
C ARG A 55 9.31 -13.17 7.61
N GLY A 56 8.70 -12.67 8.67
CA GLY A 56 8.99 -13.08 10.04
C GLY A 56 10.01 -12.19 10.77
N ASP A 57 10.32 -11.01 10.22
CA ASP A 57 11.30 -10.05 10.74
C ASP A 57 10.62 -8.77 11.29
N TRP A 58 9.36 -8.87 11.70
CA TRP A 58 8.60 -7.75 12.29
C TRP A 58 9.19 -7.32 13.63
N VAL A 59 9.05 -6.03 13.94
CA VAL A 59 9.57 -5.43 15.18
C VAL A 59 8.41 -4.90 16.02
N GLU A 60 8.55 -5.11 17.33
CA GLU A 60 7.67 -4.55 18.36
C GLU A 60 8.60 -3.96 19.43
N ASP A 61 8.83 -2.64 19.39
CA ASP A 61 9.72 -1.92 20.30
C ASP A 61 8.94 -0.97 21.22
N PRO A 62 8.59 -1.41 22.45
CA PRO A 62 7.92 -0.57 23.44
C PRO A 62 8.73 0.62 23.93
N VAL A 63 10.06 0.58 23.80
CA VAL A 63 10.95 1.63 24.33
C VAL A 63 11.19 2.72 23.28
N GLY A 64 11.51 2.33 22.05
CA GLY A 64 11.67 3.24 20.92
C GLY A 64 10.35 3.71 20.30
N GLY A 65 9.24 3.06 20.66
CA GLY A 65 7.90 3.40 20.17
C GLY A 65 7.65 2.97 18.72
N TYR A 66 8.50 2.10 18.17
CA TYR A 66 8.41 1.61 16.80
C TYR A 66 7.72 0.24 16.76
N TYR A 67 6.72 0.12 15.91
CA TYR A 67 5.92 -1.09 15.73
C TYR A 67 5.74 -1.30 14.23
N SER A 68 6.11 -2.48 13.73
CA SER A 68 5.81 -2.82 12.34
C SER A 68 4.31 -2.89 12.09
N ASP A 69 3.89 -2.46 10.91
CA ASP A 69 2.53 -2.53 10.43
C ASP A 69 2.21 -3.90 9.81
N TYR A 70 0.93 -4.26 9.77
CA TYR A 70 0.43 -5.30 8.89
C TYR A 70 0.27 -4.76 7.47
N ASP A 71 1.20 -5.12 6.59
CA ASP A 71 1.18 -4.77 5.18
C ASP A 71 0.29 -5.71 4.36
N ILE A 72 -0.81 -5.20 3.79
CA ILE A 72 -1.81 -6.02 3.09
C ILE A 72 -1.98 -5.58 1.64
N LEU A 73 -1.87 -6.53 0.71
CA LEU A 73 -2.25 -6.36 -0.69
C LEU A 73 -3.63 -6.98 -0.91
N VAL A 74 -4.61 -6.14 -1.27
CA VAL A 74 -5.94 -6.58 -1.68
C VAL A 74 -6.02 -6.59 -3.20
N VAL A 75 -6.40 -7.73 -3.76
CA VAL A 75 -6.59 -7.90 -5.21
C VAL A 75 -8.07 -8.01 -5.52
N VAL A 76 -8.59 -7.13 -6.37
CA VAL A 76 -10.00 -7.12 -6.82
C VAL A 76 -10.13 -7.54 -8.28
N ASN A 77 -11.35 -7.91 -8.68
CA ASN A 77 -11.63 -8.38 -10.04
C ASN A 77 -11.81 -7.27 -11.09
N ASP A 78 -11.93 -6.01 -10.69
CA ASP A 78 -12.11 -4.88 -11.60
C ASP A 78 -11.32 -3.67 -11.11
N LYS A 79 -10.60 -3.00 -12.03
CA LYS A 79 -9.78 -1.81 -11.75
C LYS A 79 -10.57 -0.65 -11.15
N ARG A 80 -11.87 -0.53 -11.44
CA ARG A 80 -12.70 0.54 -10.88
C ARG A 80 -12.95 0.36 -9.38
N LEU A 81 -12.78 -0.85 -8.86
CA LEU A 81 -12.95 -1.16 -7.43
C LEU A 81 -11.70 -0.83 -6.61
N THR A 82 -10.65 -0.27 -7.22
CA THR A 82 -9.42 0.10 -6.52
C THR A 82 -9.45 1.53 -5.97
N ASP A 83 -10.53 2.30 -6.19
CA ASP A 83 -10.63 3.68 -5.72
C ASP A 83 -10.63 3.72 -4.17
N PRO A 84 -9.60 4.32 -3.54
CA PRO A 84 -9.48 4.29 -2.09
C PRO A 84 -10.61 5.03 -1.36
N VAL A 85 -11.14 6.09 -1.97
CA VAL A 85 -12.16 6.94 -1.34
C VAL A 85 -13.52 6.28 -1.48
N GLU A 86 -13.85 5.76 -2.66
CA GLU A 86 -15.18 5.19 -2.92
C GLU A 86 -15.39 3.86 -2.20
N TYR A 87 -14.38 2.98 -2.15
CA TYR A 87 -14.55 1.60 -1.69
C TYR A 87 -13.87 1.26 -0.36
N TRP A 88 -12.80 1.98 0.00
CA TRP A 88 -11.88 1.51 1.05
C TRP A 88 -11.72 2.46 2.23
N ALA A 89 -12.22 3.70 2.14
CA ALA A 89 -12.11 4.69 3.21
C ALA A 89 -12.73 4.22 4.53
N LYS A 90 -13.85 3.47 4.48
CA LYS A 90 -14.47 2.92 5.69
C LYS A 90 -13.64 1.81 6.33
N ALA A 91 -12.97 0.98 5.52
CA ALA A 91 -12.07 -0.05 6.03
C ALA A 91 -10.86 0.57 6.74
N ASP A 92 -10.27 1.61 6.14
CA ASP A 92 -9.20 2.41 6.75
C ASP A 92 -9.63 2.99 8.11
N ASP A 93 -10.78 3.66 8.16
CA ASP A 93 -11.35 4.19 9.41
C ASP A 93 -11.66 3.09 10.44
N HIS A 94 -12.13 1.92 10.00
CA HIS A 94 -12.42 0.79 10.87
C HIS A 94 -11.12 0.25 11.49
N PHE A 95 -10.05 0.09 10.71
CA PHE A 95 -8.75 -0.34 11.25
C PHE A 95 -8.19 0.63 12.28
N VAL A 96 -8.27 1.95 12.03
CA VAL A 96 -7.86 2.95 13.01
C VAL A 96 -8.60 2.75 14.33
N ARG A 97 -9.92 2.51 14.31
CA ARG A 97 -10.70 2.24 15.53
C ARG A 97 -10.32 0.92 16.19
N GLU A 98 -10.03 -0.12 15.40
CA GLU A 98 -9.63 -1.44 15.92
C GLU A 98 -8.30 -1.42 16.67
N VAL A 99 -7.38 -0.57 16.23
CA VAL A 99 -6.06 -0.40 16.84
C VAL A 99 -6.11 0.59 18.01
N THR A 100 -6.79 1.73 17.85
CA THR A 100 -6.70 2.83 18.82
C THR A 100 -7.78 2.79 19.91
N ILE A 101 -8.98 2.29 19.60
CA ILE A 101 -10.13 2.33 20.51
C ILE A 101 -10.42 0.95 21.08
N SER A 102 -10.75 -0.03 20.22
CA SER A 102 -11.12 -1.38 20.67
C SER A 102 -9.90 -2.19 21.12
N LYS A 103 -8.71 -1.85 20.59
CA LYS A 103 -7.44 -2.54 20.79
C LYS A 103 -7.53 -4.05 20.50
N ARG A 104 -8.38 -4.44 19.55
CA ARG A 104 -8.53 -5.84 19.13
C ARG A 104 -7.46 -6.25 18.13
N ILE A 105 -6.92 -5.32 17.36
CA ILE A 105 -5.76 -5.55 16.48
C ILE A 105 -4.54 -4.94 17.17
N GLY A 106 -3.45 -5.71 17.27
CA GLY A 106 -2.27 -5.35 18.04
C GLY A 106 -1.28 -4.42 17.34
N ALA A 107 -1.42 -4.18 16.04
CA ALA A 107 -0.53 -3.31 15.26
C ALA A 107 -1.33 -2.56 14.17
N PRO A 108 -0.82 -1.42 13.66
CA PRO A 108 -1.47 -0.72 12.56
C PRO A 108 -1.61 -1.61 11.31
N VAL A 109 -2.58 -1.28 10.47
CA VAL A 109 -2.87 -2.01 9.23
C VAL A 109 -2.72 -1.05 8.08
N THR A 110 -1.76 -1.32 7.20
CA THR A 110 -1.51 -0.55 6.00
C THR A 110 -1.83 -1.42 4.80
N PHE A 111 -2.72 -0.96 3.91
CA PHE A 111 -3.14 -1.78 2.78
C PHE A 111 -3.18 -1.01 1.46
N ILE A 112 -2.85 -1.72 0.39
CA ILE A 112 -2.96 -1.26 -0.99
C ILE A 112 -3.96 -2.13 -1.75
N VAL A 113 -4.63 -1.53 -2.73
CA VAL A 113 -5.65 -2.22 -3.53
C VAL A 113 -5.31 -2.12 -5.00
N HIS A 114 -5.28 -3.27 -5.67
CA HIS A 114 -5.05 -3.36 -7.11
C HIS A 114 -6.01 -4.35 -7.76
N SER A 115 -6.28 -4.17 -9.04
CA SER A 115 -6.94 -5.23 -9.80
C SER A 115 -5.97 -6.36 -10.14
N LEU A 116 -6.49 -7.56 -10.36
CA LEU A 116 -5.67 -8.70 -10.83
C LEU A 116 -4.92 -8.36 -12.12
N VAL A 117 -5.56 -7.62 -13.02
CA VAL A 117 -4.96 -7.18 -14.29
C VAL A 117 -3.75 -6.28 -14.02
N GLU A 118 -3.85 -5.32 -13.10
CA GLU A 118 -2.73 -4.46 -12.74
C GLU A 118 -1.61 -5.25 -12.08
N VAL A 119 -1.90 -6.13 -11.12
CA VAL A 119 -0.85 -6.93 -10.47
C VAL A 119 -0.11 -7.79 -11.52
N ASN A 120 -0.85 -8.45 -12.41
CA ASN A 120 -0.24 -9.25 -13.48
C ASN A 120 0.60 -8.42 -14.45
N ASP A 121 0.14 -7.22 -14.81
CA ASP A 121 0.93 -6.30 -15.62
C ASP A 121 2.27 -5.94 -14.94
N GLN A 122 2.24 -5.65 -13.64
CA GLN A 122 3.45 -5.31 -12.88
C GLN A 122 4.42 -6.50 -12.76
N LEU A 123 3.90 -7.72 -12.58
CA LEU A 123 4.71 -8.95 -12.56
C LEU A 123 5.40 -9.22 -13.90
N VAL A 124 4.67 -9.03 -15.01
CA VAL A 124 5.21 -9.23 -16.37
C VAL A 124 6.24 -8.16 -16.73
N HIS A 125 6.11 -6.95 -16.20
CA HIS A 125 7.10 -5.88 -16.35
C HIS A 125 8.25 -5.95 -15.33
N GLY A 126 8.26 -6.97 -14.46
CA GLY A 126 9.39 -7.24 -13.59
C GLY A 126 9.53 -6.30 -12.40
N ARG A 127 8.42 -5.71 -11.94
CA ARG A 127 8.41 -4.71 -10.87
C ARG A 127 8.74 -5.37 -9.52
N PRO A 128 9.90 -5.07 -8.90
CA PRO A 128 10.39 -5.78 -7.72
C PRO A 128 9.38 -5.84 -6.58
N PHE A 129 8.72 -4.71 -6.27
CA PHE A 129 7.70 -4.66 -5.22
C PHE A 129 6.64 -5.77 -5.33
N PHE A 130 6.03 -5.93 -6.51
CA PHE A 130 4.99 -6.96 -6.70
C PHE A 130 5.59 -8.36 -6.74
N ILE A 131 6.80 -8.54 -7.27
CA ILE A 131 7.46 -9.84 -7.25
C ILE A 131 7.71 -10.27 -5.81
N ASP A 132 8.32 -9.40 -5.00
CA ASP A 132 8.62 -9.66 -3.61
C ASP A 132 7.34 -9.91 -2.80
N ALA A 133 6.29 -9.10 -3.00
CA ALA A 133 5.01 -9.29 -2.34
C ALA A 133 4.35 -10.64 -2.64
N ILE A 134 4.56 -11.20 -3.83
CA ILE A 134 3.97 -12.49 -4.24
C ILE A 134 4.87 -13.68 -3.86
N GLU A 135 6.19 -13.52 -3.94
CA GLU A 135 7.16 -14.57 -3.61
C GLU A 135 7.33 -14.75 -2.11
N GLN A 136 7.39 -13.65 -1.35
CA GLN A 136 7.60 -13.63 0.09
C GLN A 136 6.29 -13.51 0.89
N GLY A 137 5.20 -13.15 0.23
CA GLY A 137 3.90 -12.97 0.87
C GLY A 137 3.20 -14.27 1.25
N VAL A 138 2.21 -14.12 2.12
CA VAL A 138 1.30 -15.18 2.55
C VAL A 138 -0.12 -14.86 2.08
N ALA A 139 -0.74 -15.76 1.33
CA ALA A 139 -2.14 -15.65 0.98
C ALA A 139 -3.01 -15.88 2.22
N LEU A 140 -3.70 -14.83 2.67
CA LEU A 140 -4.72 -14.92 3.72
C LEU A 140 -6.09 -15.33 3.16
N TYR A 141 -6.33 -14.99 1.89
CA TYR A 141 -7.48 -15.41 1.11
C TYR A 141 -7.10 -15.50 -0.37
N GLU A 142 -7.61 -16.52 -1.07
CA GLU A 142 -7.42 -16.69 -2.51
C GLU A 142 -8.65 -17.36 -3.15
N ALA A 143 -9.28 -16.66 -4.09
CA ALA A 143 -10.35 -17.22 -4.92
C ALA A 143 -9.78 -18.12 -6.04
N GLU A 144 -10.43 -19.26 -6.27
CA GLU A 144 -10.08 -20.19 -7.35
C GLU A 144 -10.30 -19.58 -8.74
N GLY A 145 -9.48 -19.97 -9.72
CA GLY A 145 -9.63 -19.56 -11.12
C GLY A 145 -8.98 -18.22 -11.50
N TYR A 146 -8.24 -17.60 -10.57
CA TYR A 146 -7.59 -16.30 -10.78
C TYR A 146 -6.08 -16.36 -10.51
N PRO A 147 -5.28 -17.10 -11.30
CA PRO A 147 -3.84 -17.21 -11.07
C PRO A 147 -3.10 -15.90 -11.35
N PHE A 148 -1.98 -15.69 -10.66
CA PHE A 148 -1.03 -14.63 -11.02
C PHE A 148 -0.25 -15.00 -12.28
N ALA A 149 0.13 -13.98 -13.05
CA ALA A 149 1.06 -14.14 -14.16
C ALA A 149 2.44 -14.53 -13.65
N THR A 150 3.18 -15.31 -14.44
CA THR A 150 4.57 -15.67 -14.11
C THR A 150 5.43 -14.40 -14.04
N PRO A 151 6.09 -14.12 -12.89
CA PRO A 151 6.99 -12.98 -12.75
C PRO A 151 8.10 -12.99 -13.80
N ARG A 152 8.49 -11.80 -14.28
CA ARG A 152 9.62 -11.62 -15.19
C ARG A 152 10.60 -10.59 -14.61
N PRO A 153 11.44 -10.99 -13.64
CA PRO A 153 12.31 -10.06 -12.93
C PRO A 153 13.19 -9.24 -13.88
N LEU A 154 13.32 -7.94 -13.60
CA LEU A 154 14.26 -7.09 -14.31
C LEU A 154 15.71 -7.50 -13.99
N THR A 155 16.62 -7.28 -14.95
CA THR A 155 18.05 -7.36 -14.64
C THR A 155 18.42 -6.22 -13.67
N LYS A 156 19.41 -6.43 -12.80
CA LYS A 156 19.90 -5.37 -11.88
C LYS A 156 20.30 -4.07 -12.59
N LYS A 157 20.80 -4.17 -13.83
CA LYS A 157 21.10 -2.99 -14.66
C LYS A 157 19.83 -2.25 -15.09
N ALA A 158 18.79 -2.97 -15.51
CA ALA A 158 17.52 -2.38 -15.93
C ALA A 158 16.77 -1.78 -14.73
N GLU A 159 16.74 -2.49 -13.59
CA GLU A 159 16.18 -2.02 -12.32
C GLU A 159 16.82 -0.69 -11.90
N ARG A 160 18.17 -0.63 -11.87
CA ARG A 160 18.90 0.60 -11.56
C ARG A 160 18.62 1.73 -12.55
N ALA A 161 18.55 1.42 -13.84
CA ALA A 161 18.29 2.44 -14.85
C ALA A 161 16.89 3.05 -14.71
N GLU A 162 15.89 2.25 -14.36
CA GLU A 162 14.54 2.74 -14.10
C GLU A 162 14.45 3.54 -12.79
N ALA A 163 15.09 3.05 -11.73
CA ALA A 163 15.17 3.75 -10.45
C ALA A 163 15.81 5.14 -10.62
N GLN A 164 16.88 5.24 -11.42
CA GLN A 164 17.52 6.53 -11.70
C GLN A 164 16.58 7.50 -12.41
N LYS A 165 15.81 7.05 -13.40
CA LYS A 165 14.82 7.92 -14.08
C LYS A 165 13.76 8.43 -13.12
N HIS A 166 13.27 7.57 -12.22
CA HIS A 166 12.30 7.99 -11.20
C HIS A 166 12.90 9.00 -10.24
N PHE A 167 14.12 8.75 -9.78
CA PHE A 167 14.85 9.68 -8.92
C PHE A 167 15.01 11.04 -9.59
N ASP A 168 15.56 11.08 -10.81
CA ASP A 168 15.82 12.32 -11.54
C ASP A 168 14.54 13.15 -11.71
N TYR A 169 13.44 12.51 -12.14
CA TYR A 169 12.16 13.18 -12.36
C TYR A 169 11.50 13.69 -11.07
N TRP A 170 11.41 12.85 -10.03
CA TRP A 170 10.68 13.21 -8.82
C TRP A 170 11.49 14.12 -7.90
N TYR A 171 12.81 13.94 -7.84
CA TYR A 171 13.69 14.82 -7.07
C TYR A 171 13.68 16.23 -7.64
N GLU A 172 13.80 16.39 -8.97
CA GLU A 172 13.73 17.70 -9.62
C GLU A 172 12.41 18.41 -9.33
N GLN A 173 11.29 17.69 -9.40
CA GLN A 173 9.99 18.26 -9.07
C GLN A 173 9.86 18.63 -7.59
N ALA A 174 10.39 17.81 -6.67
CA ALA A 174 10.40 18.13 -5.25
C ALA A 174 11.21 19.40 -4.97
N ASP A 175 12.39 19.53 -5.58
CA ASP A 175 13.24 20.72 -5.40
C ASP A 175 12.59 21.97 -6.00
N SER A 176 11.93 21.85 -7.16
CA SER A 176 11.15 22.94 -7.75
C SER A 176 10.04 23.44 -6.80
N ALA A 177 9.30 22.54 -6.14
CA ALA A 177 8.30 22.92 -5.14
C ALA A 177 8.94 23.58 -3.91
N ARG A 178 10.08 23.06 -3.44
CA ARG A 178 10.84 23.62 -2.31
C ARG A 178 11.35 25.04 -2.60
N LEU A 179 11.85 25.29 -3.82
CA LEU A 179 12.28 26.61 -4.26
C LEU A 179 11.09 27.59 -4.32
N GLY A 180 9.95 27.15 -4.87
CA GLY A 180 8.73 27.93 -4.87
C GLY A 180 8.25 28.28 -3.46
N ALA A 181 8.29 27.32 -2.53
CA ALA A 181 7.97 27.58 -1.13
C ALA A 181 8.89 28.65 -0.52
N SER A 182 10.19 28.56 -0.80
CA SER A 182 11.20 29.51 -0.31
C SER A 182 10.92 30.95 -0.79
N PHE A 183 10.47 31.11 -2.05
CA PHE A 183 10.04 32.40 -2.58
C PHE A 183 8.84 32.99 -1.81
N TYR A 184 7.82 32.17 -1.53
CA TYR A 184 6.64 32.63 -0.78
C TYR A 184 6.94 32.93 0.69
N ILE A 185 7.87 32.21 1.32
CA ILE A 185 8.39 32.55 2.65
C ILE A 185 9.04 33.94 2.63
N GLY A 186 9.93 34.20 1.67
CA GLY A 186 10.58 35.51 1.53
C GLY A 186 9.63 36.66 1.19
N SER A 187 8.44 36.34 0.67
CA SER A 187 7.38 37.30 0.31
C SER A 187 6.29 37.45 1.38
N ASP A 188 6.50 36.90 2.58
CA ASP A 188 5.52 36.89 3.68
C ASP A 188 4.14 36.31 3.29
N LYS A 189 4.15 35.23 2.49
CA LYS A 189 2.96 34.49 2.04
C LYS A 189 2.97 33.06 2.60
N PRO A 190 2.75 32.89 3.93
CA PRO A 190 2.94 31.60 4.59
C PRO A 190 1.95 30.52 4.12
N ARG A 191 0.75 30.89 3.66
CA ARG A 191 -0.26 29.93 3.17
C ARG A 191 0.19 29.23 1.88
N ASP A 192 0.70 30.00 0.91
CA ASP A 192 1.20 29.46 -0.35
C ASP A 192 2.50 28.65 -0.14
N ALA A 193 3.37 29.13 0.76
CA ALA A 193 4.56 28.39 1.17
C ALA A 193 4.21 27.03 1.76
N ALA A 194 3.26 26.97 2.69
CA ALA A 194 2.83 25.73 3.33
C ALA A 194 2.26 24.72 2.31
N PHE A 195 1.47 25.19 1.33
CA PHE A 195 0.95 24.34 0.25
C PHE A 195 2.09 23.74 -0.58
N LEU A 196 3.09 24.53 -0.97
CA LEU A 196 4.22 24.02 -1.76
C LEU A 196 5.14 23.09 -0.97
N LEU A 197 5.32 23.32 0.34
CA LEU A 197 6.05 22.40 1.20
C LEU A 197 5.35 21.04 1.30
N HIS A 198 4.01 21.03 1.39
CA HIS A 198 3.25 19.78 1.34
C HIS A 198 3.49 19.03 0.02
N GLN A 199 3.43 19.74 -1.12
CA GLN A 199 3.70 19.15 -2.44
C GLN A 199 5.15 18.65 -2.56
N ALA A 200 6.13 19.36 -2.01
CA ALA A 200 7.52 18.92 -1.98
C ALA A 200 7.67 17.61 -1.18
N ALA A 201 7.03 17.51 -0.01
CA ALA A 201 7.04 16.30 0.81
C ALA A 201 6.38 15.11 0.09
N GLU A 202 5.22 15.31 -0.53
CA GLU A 202 4.52 14.28 -1.32
C GLU A 202 5.41 13.75 -2.44
N ARG A 203 6.04 14.65 -3.21
CA ARG A 203 6.96 14.30 -4.30
C ARG A 203 8.19 13.54 -3.81
N LEU A 204 8.72 13.90 -2.63
CA LEU A 204 9.85 13.18 -2.03
C LEU A 204 9.46 11.75 -1.63
N TYR A 205 8.27 11.53 -1.05
CA TYR A 205 7.81 10.17 -0.76
C TYR A 205 7.64 9.34 -2.05
N HIS A 206 7.03 9.91 -3.09
CA HIS A 206 6.97 9.25 -4.40
C HIS A 206 8.36 8.96 -4.98
N CYS A 207 9.31 9.89 -4.82
CA CYS A 207 10.70 9.71 -5.23
C CYS A 207 11.32 8.50 -4.53
N VAL A 208 11.23 8.44 -3.19
CA VAL A 208 11.78 7.34 -2.38
C VAL A 208 11.14 6.01 -2.78
N LEU A 209 9.81 5.93 -2.79
CA LEU A 209 9.08 4.70 -3.11
C LEU A 209 9.44 4.17 -4.50
N LEU A 210 9.39 5.03 -5.53
CA LEU A 210 9.71 4.62 -6.89
C LEU A 210 11.19 4.31 -7.09
N THR A 211 12.09 5.01 -6.41
CA THR A 211 13.53 4.75 -6.54
C THR A 211 13.92 3.42 -5.87
N LEU A 212 13.34 3.11 -4.72
CA LEU A 212 13.71 1.93 -3.94
C LEU A 212 12.93 0.67 -4.32
N THR A 213 11.69 0.81 -4.78
CA THR A 213 10.79 -0.33 -5.00
C THR A 213 10.26 -0.43 -6.43
N LEU A 214 10.51 0.60 -7.27
CA LEU A 214 9.88 0.80 -8.58
C LEU A 214 8.34 0.79 -8.52
N TYR A 215 7.77 1.11 -7.37
CA TYR A 215 6.34 1.22 -7.14
C TYR A 215 6.03 2.44 -6.29
N SER A 216 4.86 3.03 -6.53
CA SER A 216 4.23 3.97 -5.62
C SER A 216 2.72 3.89 -5.80
N PRO A 217 1.93 3.90 -4.72
CA PRO A 217 0.49 3.95 -4.82
C PRO A 217 0.02 5.31 -5.37
N LYS A 218 -1.22 5.32 -5.87
CA LYS A 218 -1.91 6.55 -6.29
C LYS A 218 -2.58 7.20 -5.08
N SER A 219 -1.80 7.92 -4.28
CA SER A 219 -2.29 8.61 -3.09
C SER A 219 -1.53 9.90 -2.88
N HIS A 220 -2.24 10.92 -2.40
CA HIS A 220 -1.68 12.21 -1.98
C HIS A 220 -1.61 12.34 -0.45
N LYS A 221 -2.06 11.31 0.30
CA LYS A 221 -2.09 11.34 1.76
C LYS A 221 -0.68 11.10 2.31
N LEU A 222 -0.03 12.14 2.84
CA LEU A 222 1.32 12.03 3.37
C LEU A 222 1.48 10.94 4.42
N ASN A 223 0.54 10.79 5.37
CA ASN A 223 0.62 9.75 6.39
C ASN A 223 0.63 8.33 5.78
N PHE A 224 -0.11 8.12 4.70
CA PHE A 224 -0.16 6.84 4.00
C PHE A 224 1.12 6.59 3.21
N LEU A 225 1.61 7.59 2.47
CA LEU A 225 2.88 7.49 1.75
C LEU A 225 4.05 7.27 2.72
N ARG A 226 4.01 7.92 3.87
CA ARG A 226 4.98 7.78 4.96
C ARG A 226 5.02 6.35 5.48
N GLY A 227 3.86 5.75 5.80
CA GLY A 227 3.78 4.37 6.29
C GLY A 227 4.33 3.33 5.30
N LEU A 228 4.37 3.64 4.01
CA LEU A 228 4.95 2.76 2.99
C LEU A 228 6.44 2.99 2.75
N ALA A 229 6.97 4.16 3.12
CA ALA A 229 8.31 4.61 2.75
C ALA A 229 9.29 4.58 3.92
N GLU A 230 8.83 4.86 5.13
CA GLU A 230 9.64 4.82 6.34
C GLU A 230 9.60 3.40 6.94
N PRO A 231 10.74 2.88 7.41
CA PRO A 231 10.80 1.62 8.13
C PRO A 231 9.99 1.71 9.40
#